data_AF-A0A2A4CQA3-F1
#
_entry.id   AF-A0A2A4CQA3-F1
#
_cell.length_a   1.000
_cell.length_b   1.000
_cell.length_c   1.000
_cell.angle_alpha   90.00
_cell.angle_beta   90.00
_cell.angle_gamma   90.00
#
_symmetry.space_group_name_H-M   'P 1'
#
loop_
_entity.id
_entity.type
_entity.pdbx_description
1 polymer ?
#
loop_
_entity_poly.entity_id
_entity_poly.type
_entity_poly.pdbx_seq_one_letter_code
_entity_poly.pdbx_strand_id
1 'polypeptide(L)'
;MEFIPKDIVQALRDAEARGQARRSRLRIVSGTDSWPVLRRWRGGVALDAELVTHLRGLVELHEGSRHIATLLIVASEVEGGELICTVKRETRVTDRAALDFVRAPDAPIGYLPST
;
A
#
# COMPACT_ATOMS: atom_id res chain seq x y z
N MET A 1 39.83 -3.40 2.10
CA MET A 1 38.58 -2.80 1.59
C MET A 1 37.77 -3.94 1.01
N GLU A 2 36.87 -4.50 1.82
CA GLU A 2 36.10 -5.69 1.45
C GLU A 2 35.02 -5.28 0.43
N PHE A 3 35.16 -5.74 -0.81
CA PHE A 3 34.25 -5.39 -1.90
C PHE A 3 33.21 -6.50 -2.02
N ILE A 4 32.03 -6.26 -1.48
CA ILE A 4 30.90 -7.16 -1.68
C ILE A 4 30.31 -6.88 -3.08
N PRO A 5 30.21 -7.90 -3.96
CA PRO A 5 29.58 -7.74 -5.27
C PRO A 5 28.15 -7.20 -5.14
N LYS A 6 27.78 -6.26 -6.00
CA LYS A 6 26.47 -5.59 -5.96
C LYS A 6 25.30 -6.59 -6.01
N ASP A 7 25.46 -7.68 -6.75
CA ASP A 7 24.43 -8.69 -6.93
C ASP A 7 24.13 -9.46 -5.63
N ILE A 8 25.14 -9.69 -4.79
CA ILE A 8 24.97 -10.33 -3.48
C ILE A 8 24.23 -9.41 -2.50
N VAL A 9 24.58 -8.11 -2.50
CA VAL A 9 23.91 -7.11 -1.66
C VAL A 9 22.46 -6.93 -2.08
N GLN A 10 22.18 -6.94 -3.38
CA GLN A 10 20.82 -6.81 -3.91
C GLN A 10 19.98 -8.04 -3.54
N ALA A 11 20.51 -9.25 -3.76
CA ALA A 11 19.82 -10.48 -3.39
C ALA A 11 19.48 -10.56 -1.89
N LEU A 12 20.37 -10.06 -1.02
CA LEU A 12 20.11 -9.99 0.42
C LEU A 12 18.97 -9.02 0.75
N ARG A 13 18.97 -7.83 0.13
CA ARG A 13 17.88 -6.85 0.29
C ARG A 13 16.55 -7.39 -0.20
N ASP A 14 16.54 -8.11 -1.32
CA ASP A 14 15.34 -8.73 -1.87
C ASP A 14 14.81 -9.81 -0.92
N ALA A 15 15.70 -10.61 -0.31
CA ALA A 15 15.33 -11.61 0.68
C ALA A 15 14.75 -10.99 1.96
N GLU A 16 15.35 -9.91 2.46
CA GLU A 16 14.83 -9.15 3.61
C GLU A 16 13.45 -8.53 3.30
N ALA A 17 13.30 -7.92 2.12
CA ALA A 17 12.03 -7.36 1.66
C ALA A 17 10.94 -8.43 1.58
N ARG A 18 11.23 -9.62 1.01
CA ARG A 18 10.30 -10.76 0.98
C ARG A 18 9.94 -11.24 2.39
N GLY A 19 10.89 -11.29 3.32
CA GLY A 19 10.65 -11.64 4.72
C GLY A 19 9.74 -10.62 5.43
N GLN A 20 9.94 -9.34 5.14
CA GLN A 20 9.15 -8.25 5.71
C GLN A 20 7.75 -8.17 5.09
N ALA A 21 7.62 -8.44 3.80
CA ALA A 21 6.36 -8.65 3.09
C ALA A 21 5.54 -9.80 3.68
N ARG A 22 6.21 -10.90 4.04
CA ARG A 22 5.58 -12.07 4.68
C ARG A 22 5.08 -11.74 6.09
N ARG A 23 5.70 -10.80 6.79
CA ARG A 23 5.21 -10.26 8.09
C ARG A 23 4.12 -9.21 7.90
N SER A 24 4.23 -8.40 6.85
CA SER A 24 3.21 -7.45 6.42
C SER A 24 1.96 -8.21 5.97
N ARG A 25 0.79 -7.78 6.43
CA ARG A 25 -0.49 -8.32 5.95
C ARG A 25 -1.02 -7.53 4.75
N LEU A 26 -0.21 -6.65 4.17
CA LEU A 26 -0.62 -5.76 3.09
C LEU A 26 -0.75 -6.53 1.77
N ARG A 27 -1.89 -6.34 1.11
CA ARG A 27 -2.18 -6.92 -0.21
C ARG A 27 -2.81 -5.89 -1.13
N ILE A 28 -2.49 -5.97 -2.41
CA ILE A 28 -3.27 -5.31 -3.46
C ILE A 28 -4.33 -6.29 -3.95
N VAL A 29 -5.56 -5.82 -4.12
CA VAL A 29 -6.70 -6.58 -4.65
C VAL A 29 -7.23 -5.86 -5.88
N SER A 30 -7.44 -6.60 -6.97
CA SER A 30 -8.02 -6.11 -8.21
C SER A 30 -9.07 -7.11 -8.70
N GLY A 31 -10.34 -6.80 -8.48
CA GLY A 31 -11.42 -7.75 -8.78
C GLY A 31 -11.28 -9.01 -7.91
N THR A 32 -11.04 -10.15 -8.54
CA THR A 32 -10.84 -11.45 -7.86
C THR A 32 -9.39 -11.75 -7.50
N ASP A 33 -8.45 -10.99 -8.04
CA ASP A 33 -7.02 -11.27 -7.91
C ASP A 33 -6.41 -10.50 -6.72
N SER A 34 -5.43 -11.12 -6.06
CA SER A 34 -4.74 -10.52 -4.92
C SER A 34 -3.25 -10.85 -4.86
N TRP A 35 -2.43 -9.81 -4.69
CA TRP A 35 -0.98 -9.91 -4.62
C TRP A 35 -0.43 -9.32 -3.31
N PRO A 36 0.56 -9.98 -2.67
CA PRO A 36 1.21 -9.43 -1.49
C PRO A 36 2.02 -8.18 -1.85
N VAL A 37 1.98 -7.17 -0.97
CA VAL A 37 2.81 -5.98 -1.12
C VAL A 37 4.19 -6.27 -0.52
N LEU A 38 5.21 -6.29 -1.36
CA LEU A 38 6.60 -6.51 -0.92
C LEU A 38 7.15 -5.31 -0.17
N ARG A 39 6.89 -4.12 -0.71
CA ARG A 39 7.35 -2.85 -0.16
C ARG A 39 6.36 -1.74 -0.48
N ARG A 40 6.24 -0.78 0.44
CA ARG A 40 5.41 0.43 0.26
C ARG A 40 6.23 1.66 0.65
N TRP A 41 6.10 2.73 -0.13
CA TRP A 41 6.66 4.04 0.18
C TRP A 41 5.67 5.14 -0.21
N ARG A 42 6.03 6.39 0.05
CA ARG A 42 5.20 7.52 -0.36
C ARG A 42 5.14 7.59 -1.89
N GLY A 43 3.96 7.36 -2.45
CA GLY A 43 3.71 7.44 -3.89
C GLY A 43 3.98 6.16 -4.69
N GLY A 44 4.28 5.03 -4.04
CA GLY A 44 4.52 3.78 -4.76
C GLY A 44 4.43 2.51 -3.92
N VAL A 45 4.29 1.39 -4.63
CA VAL A 45 4.27 0.03 -4.08
C VAL A 45 5.05 -0.91 -4.98
N ALA A 46 5.67 -1.92 -4.38
CA ALA A 46 6.32 -3.02 -5.08
C ALA A 46 5.54 -4.32 -4.84
N LEU A 47 5.29 -5.07 -5.91
CA LEU A 47 4.67 -6.39 -5.90
C LEU A 47 5.66 -7.42 -6.42
N ASP A 48 5.40 -8.70 -6.18
CA ASP A 48 6.20 -9.79 -6.73
C ASP A 48 5.97 -9.92 -8.25
N ALA A 49 7.03 -9.73 -9.04
CA ALA A 49 6.95 -9.79 -10.49
C ALA A 49 6.73 -11.22 -11.02
N GLU A 50 7.01 -12.26 -10.22
CA GLU A 50 6.69 -13.64 -10.60
C GLU A 50 5.18 -13.89 -10.60
N LEU A 51 4.43 -13.12 -9.78
CA LEU A 51 2.97 -13.25 -9.68
C LEU A 51 2.22 -12.29 -10.60
N VAL A 52 2.79 -11.10 -10.86
CA VAL A 52 2.18 -10.09 -11.72
C VAL A 52 3.23 -9.19 -12.37
N THR A 53 3.23 -9.16 -13.70
CA THR A 53 4.17 -8.34 -14.48
C THR A 53 3.53 -7.06 -15.04
N HIS A 54 2.20 -6.95 -15.00
CA HIS A 54 1.47 -5.76 -15.41
C HIS A 54 0.24 -5.54 -14.54
N LEU A 55 0.14 -4.34 -13.94
CA LEU A 55 -1.00 -3.94 -13.14
C LEU A 55 -1.24 -2.44 -13.28
N ARG A 56 -2.46 -2.04 -13.61
CA ARG A 56 -2.84 -0.64 -13.77
C ARG A 56 -4.31 -0.43 -13.42
N GLY A 57 -4.64 0.80 -13.02
CA GLY A 57 -6.01 1.21 -12.77
C GLY A 57 -6.33 1.31 -11.29
N LEU A 58 -7.63 1.25 -10.99
CA LEU A 58 -8.14 1.37 -9.63
C LEU A 58 -8.04 0.01 -8.94
N VAL A 59 -7.32 -0.04 -7.83
CA VAL A 59 -7.10 -1.24 -7.04
C VAL A 59 -7.38 -0.95 -5.56
N GLU A 60 -7.63 -2.00 -4.80
CA GLU A 60 -7.82 -1.90 -3.36
C GLU A 60 -6.56 -2.33 -2.62
N LEU A 61 -6.27 -1.64 -1.53
CA LEU A 61 -5.23 -2.00 -0.59
C LEU A 61 -5.87 -2.56 0.66
N HIS A 62 -5.50 -3.78 1.01
CA HIS A 62 -6.00 -4.49 2.17
C HIS A 62 -4.88 -4.72 3.18
N GLU A 63 -5.24 -4.73 4.46
CA GLU A 63 -4.41 -5.23 5.56
C GLU A 63 -5.14 -6.41 6.21
N GLY A 64 -4.71 -7.64 5.88
CA GLY A 64 -5.49 -8.84 6.19
C GLY A 64 -6.82 -8.82 5.42
N SER A 65 -7.95 -8.90 6.14
CA SER A 65 -9.29 -8.80 5.56
C SER A 65 -9.84 -7.37 5.51
N ARG A 66 -9.09 -6.39 6.02
CA ARG A 66 -9.55 -5.00 6.12
C ARG A 66 -9.14 -4.21 4.88
N HIS A 67 -10.12 -3.68 4.14
CA HIS A 67 -9.87 -2.66 3.13
C HIS A 67 -9.46 -1.35 3.81
N ILE A 68 -8.26 -0.85 3.50
CA ILE A 68 -7.69 0.35 4.14
C ILE A 68 -7.58 1.55 3.19
N ALA A 69 -7.45 1.33 1.88
CA ALA A 69 -7.46 2.41 0.90
C ALA A 69 -7.76 1.91 -0.52
N THR A 70 -8.37 2.77 -1.33
CA THR A 70 -8.42 2.59 -2.78
C THR A 70 -7.30 3.37 -3.45
N LEU A 71 -6.55 2.73 -4.34
CA LEU A 71 -5.40 3.31 -5.04
C LEU A 71 -5.67 3.40 -6.54
N LEU A 72 -5.25 4.48 -7.18
CA LEU A 72 -5.08 4.52 -8.64
C LEU A 72 -3.60 4.32 -8.94
N ILE A 73 -3.25 3.23 -9.60
CA ILE A 73 -1.86 2.85 -9.88
C ILE A 73 -1.57 2.71 -11.37
N VAL A 74 -0.30 2.87 -11.71
CA VAL A 74 0.24 2.57 -13.04
C VAL A 74 1.53 1.76 -12.85
N ALA A 75 1.64 0.61 -13.52
CA ALA A 75 2.89 -0.13 -13.63
C ALA A 75 3.98 0.76 -14.21
N SER A 76 5.06 0.93 -13.46
CA SER A 76 6.20 1.76 -13.81
C SER A 76 7.27 0.93 -14.52
N GLU A 77 7.75 -0.11 -13.85
CA GLU A 77 8.82 -0.99 -14.35
C GLU A 77 8.86 -2.31 -13.58
N VAL A 78 9.56 -3.31 -14.14
CA VAL A 78 9.92 -4.54 -13.44
C VAL A 78 11.44 -4.52 -13.24
N GLU A 79 11.89 -4.50 -11.99
CA GLU A 79 13.31 -4.44 -11.62
C GLU A 79 13.55 -5.36 -10.42
N GLY A 80 14.63 -6.15 -10.43
CA GLY A 80 14.97 -7.01 -9.28
C GLY A 80 13.92 -8.07 -8.92
N GLY A 81 13.05 -8.46 -9.86
CA GLY A 81 11.93 -9.36 -9.57
C GLY A 81 10.76 -8.67 -8.85
N GLU A 82 10.75 -7.34 -8.75
CA GLU A 82 9.64 -6.56 -8.25
C GLU A 82 8.92 -5.84 -9.40
N LEU A 83 7.58 -5.89 -9.42
CA LEU A 83 6.77 -4.96 -10.19
C LEU A 83 6.60 -3.67 -9.39
N ILE A 84 7.20 -2.59 -9.88
CA ILE A 84 7.10 -1.27 -9.27
C ILE A 84 5.90 -0.54 -9.86
N CYS A 85 4.96 -0.15 -9.00
CA CYS A 85 3.78 0.61 -9.35
C CYS A 85 3.82 2.01 -8.75
N THR A 86 3.61 3.03 -9.58
CA THR A 86 3.41 4.40 -9.11
C THR A 86 1.97 4.59 -8.65
N VAL A 87 1.77 5.12 -7.45
CA VAL A 87 0.46 5.51 -6.91
C VAL A 87 0.17 6.96 -7.31
N LYS A 88 -0.85 7.14 -8.16
CA LYS A 88 -1.31 8.46 -8.61
C LYS A 88 -2.34 9.08 -7.67
N ARG A 89 -3.13 8.24 -6.99
CA ARG A 89 -4.13 8.66 -6.01
C ARG A 89 -4.26 7.59 -4.93
N GLU A 90 -4.40 8.02 -3.68
CA GLU A 90 -4.74 7.17 -2.53
C GLU A 90 -5.92 7.79 -1.81
N THR A 91 -7.03 7.05 -1.72
CA THR A 91 -8.22 7.41 -0.96
C THR A 91 -8.36 6.44 0.21
N ARG A 92 -8.09 6.90 1.43
CA ARG A 92 -8.19 6.06 2.63
C ARG A 92 -9.65 5.79 2.97
N VAL A 93 -9.91 4.57 3.44
CA VAL A 93 -11.21 4.21 4.01
C VAL A 93 -11.39 4.99 5.33
N THR A 94 -12.51 5.70 5.45
CA THR A 94 -12.91 6.40 6.67
C THR A 94 -14.14 5.74 7.27
N ASP A 95 -14.21 5.71 8.60
CA ASP A 95 -15.34 5.19 9.38
C ASP A 95 -16.46 6.22 9.58
N ARG A 96 -16.22 7.45 9.12
CA ARG A 96 -17.14 8.58 9.22
C ARG A 96 -17.39 9.19 7.85
N ALA A 97 -18.57 9.76 7.69
CA ALA A 97 -18.89 10.59 6.53
C ALA A 97 -17.94 11.79 6.44
N ALA A 98 -17.67 12.24 5.21
CA ALA A 98 -16.97 13.50 5.01
C ALA A 98 -17.81 14.64 5.60
N LEU A 99 -17.18 15.49 6.40
CA LEU A 99 -17.82 16.71 6.88
C LEU A 99 -17.97 17.69 5.71
N ASP A 100 -19.18 18.19 5.50
CA ASP A 100 -19.51 19.22 4.52
C ASP A 100 -19.49 20.65 5.11
N PHE A 101 -19.18 20.77 6.41
CA PHE A 101 -19.05 22.04 7.12
C PHE A 101 -17.75 22.14 7.94
N VAL A 102 -17.34 23.38 8.22
CA VAL A 102 -16.22 23.68 9.12
C VAL A 102 -16.62 23.40 10.56
N ARG A 103 -15.85 22.57 11.28
CA ARG A 103 -16.01 22.38 12.72
C ARG A 103 -15.23 23.46 13.46
N ALA A 104 -15.93 24.28 14.24
CA ALA A 104 -15.28 25.29 15.09
C ALA A 104 -14.33 24.62 16.10
N PRO A 105 -13.20 25.26 16.46
CA PRO A 105 -12.23 24.68 17.41
C PRO A 105 -12.83 24.31 18.76
N ASP A 106 -13.86 25.04 19.19
CA ASP A 106 -14.58 24.92 20.46
C ASP A 106 -15.94 24.21 20.31
N ALA A 107 -16.19 23.55 19.19
CA ALA A 107 -17.46 22.87 18.94
C ALA A 107 -17.72 21.76 19.99
N PRO A 108 -18.96 21.62 20.49
CA PRO A 108 -19.32 20.57 21.43
C PRO A 108 -18.93 19.17 20.93
N ILE A 109 -18.36 18.36 21.83
CA ILE A 109 -17.94 16.98 21.51
C ILE A 109 -19.04 15.94 21.77
N GLY A 110 -20.18 16.36 22.34
CA GLY A 110 -21.28 15.49 22.65
C GLY A 110 -22.52 16.27 23.09
N TYR A 111 -23.65 15.56 23.12
CA TYR A 111 -24.92 16.07 23.64
C TYR A 111 -24.99 15.76 25.14
N LEU A 112 -25.36 16.74 25.96
CA LEU A 112 -25.71 16.51 27.36
C LEU A 112 -27.22 16.28 27.45
N PRO A 113 -27.68 15.17 28.06
CA PRO A 113 -29.11 14.93 28.23
C PRO A 113 -29.72 16.02 29.12
N SER A 114 -30.93 16.46 28.78
CA SER A 114 -31.74 17.34 29.62
C SER A 114 -32.16 16.59 30.88
N THR A 115 -31.90 17.16 32.05
CA THR A 115 -32.40 16.68 33.34
C THR A 115 -33.89 16.98 33.48
#